data_AF-A0A0W8IJT9-F1
#
_entry.id   AF-A0A0W8IJT9-F1
#
_cell.length_a   1.000
_cell.length_b   1.000
_cell.length_c   1.000
_cell.angle_alpha   90.00
_cell.angle_beta   90.00
_cell.angle_gamma   90.00
#
_symmetry.space_group_name_H-M   'P 1'
#
loop_
_entity.id
_entity.type
_entity.pdbx_description
1 polymer ?
#
loop_
_entity_poly.entity_id
_entity_poly.type
_entity_poly.pdbx_seq_one_letter_code
_entity_poly.pdbx_strand_id
1 'polypeptide(L)'
;MRKVMTGRRTHHHEGDLVVFMVGMTINQPLRVRSWFPVFAAMPKMLEELMRDPASGLLGYRLVIGRGGPLCIQYWSSAERLYDYASDREGLHRPAWAAFNRGAKKVPGAVGIWHETYVVAQVESVSVDTPIAGLSAATESVELGRGQDSARDRLRRRFPTQA
;
A
#
# COMPACT_ATOMS: atom_id res chain seq x y z
N MET A 1 11.67 9.14 -17.44
CA MET A 1 10.52 9.87 -16.84
C MET A 1 9.27 9.03 -16.98
N ARG A 2 8.34 9.04 -16.02
CA ARG A 2 7.06 8.30 -16.15
C ARG A 2 6.16 9.02 -17.15
N LYS A 3 5.43 8.27 -17.98
CA LYS A 3 4.50 8.82 -18.98
C LYS A 3 3.40 9.62 -18.28
N VAL A 4 3.19 10.85 -18.72
CA VAL A 4 2.05 11.68 -18.29
C VAL A 4 0.83 11.23 -19.08
N MET A 5 -0.26 10.96 -18.38
CA MET A 5 -1.56 10.69 -19.01
C MET A 5 -2.37 11.98 -19.00
N THR A 6 -2.69 12.49 -20.19
CA THR A 6 -3.49 13.70 -20.35
C THR A 6 -4.98 13.43 -20.08
N GLY A 7 -5.69 14.44 -19.61
CA GLY A 7 -7.13 14.37 -19.31
C GLY A 7 -7.45 13.86 -17.91
N ARG A 8 -8.75 13.75 -17.62
CA ARG A 8 -9.27 13.30 -16.31
C ARG A 8 -9.42 11.77 -16.34
N ARG A 9 -8.79 11.09 -15.38
CA ARG A 9 -8.84 9.63 -15.22
C ARG A 9 -9.22 9.21 -13.80
N THR A 10 -9.76 8.00 -13.66
CA THR A 10 -10.16 7.37 -12.39
C THR A 10 -9.67 5.92 -12.36
N HIS A 11 -9.81 5.25 -11.22
CA HIS A 11 -9.65 3.81 -11.11
C HIS A 11 -10.89 3.06 -11.63
N HIS A 12 -10.67 1.84 -12.10
CA HIS A 12 -11.70 0.81 -12.25
C HIS A 12 -11.22 -0.45 -11.52
N HIS A 13 -12.08 -0.99 -10.66
CA HIS A 13 -11.85 -2.20 -9.87
C HIS A 13 -13.20 -2.80 -9.51
N GLU A 14 -13.26 -4.12 -9.42
CA GLU A 14 -14.44 -4.87 -9.00
C GLU A 14 -14.09 -5.79 -7.85
N GLY A 15 -15.05 -6.02 -6.95
CA GLY A 15 -14.85 -6.81 -5.74
C GLY A 15 -14.27 -6.01 -4.57
N ASP A 16 -13.81 -6.74 -3.57
CA ASP A 16 -13.32 -6.17 -2.33
C ASP A 16 -12.03 -5.37 -2.52
N LEU A 17 -11.84 -4.41 -1.62
CA LEU A 17 -10.64 -3.59 -1.57
C LEU A 17 -10.25 -3.34 -0.12
N VAL A 18 -8.96 -3.51 0.15
CA VAL A 18 -8.35 -3.17 1.43
C VAL A 18 -7.19 -2.22 1.19
N VAL A 19 -7.14 -1.15 1.97
CA VAL A 19 -5.99 -0.24 2.01
C VAL A 19 -5.22 -0.52 3.29
N PHE A 20 -3.97 -0.93 3.14
CA PHE A 20 -3.06 -1.16 4.26
C PHE A 20 -1.96 -0.11 4.26
N MET A 21 -1.84 0.63 5.35
CA MET A 21 -0.82 1.66 5.52
C MET A 21 0.16 1.19 6.57
N VAL A 22 1.46 1.20 6.27
CA VAL A 22 2.51 0.87 7.22
C VAL A 22 3.61 1.92 7.17
N GLY A 23 3.91 2.53 8.30
CA GLY A 23 4.92 3.57 8.43
C GLY A 23 6.06 3.17 9.36
N MET A 24 7.26 3.67 9.04
CA MET A 24 8.43 3.57 9.90
C MET A 24 8.76 4.95 10.47
N THR A 25 8.86 5.04 11.79
CA THR A 25 9.28 6.26 12.50
C THR A 25 10.74 6.13 12.92
N ILE A 26 11.58 7.07 12.50
CA ILE A 26 13.01 7.12 12.85
C ILE A 26 13.18 8.12 13.99
N ASN A 27 13.20 7.65 15.23
CA ASN A 27 13.33 8.54 16.40
C ASN A 27 14.79 8.94 16.67
N GLN A 28 15.74 8.10 16.27
CA GLN A 28 17.17 8.34 16.47
C GLN A 28 17.93 8.24 15.14
N PRO A 29 17.92 9.29 14.30
CA PRO A 29 18.41 9.22 12.92
C PRO A 29 19.91 8.89 12.81
N LEU A 30 20.73 9.30 13.78
CA LEU A 30 22.16 8.98 13.80
C LEU A 30 22.45 7.48 14.04
N ARG A 31 21.48 6.70 14.54
CA ARG A 31 21.63 5.26 14.75
C ARG A 31 21.28 4.46 13.50
N VAL A 32 22.00 4.71 12.41
CA VAL A 32 21.77 4.10 11.08
C VAL A 32 21.65 2.58 11.13
N ARG A 33 22.53 1.90 11.88
CA ARG A 33 22.49 0.43 12.03
C ARG A 33 21.22 -0.12 12.68
N SER A 34 20.46 0.73 13.39
CA SER A 34 19.21 0.34 14.05
C SER A 34 18.00 0.44 13.11
N TRP A 35 17.92 1.48 12.28
CA TRP A 35 16.75 1.72 11.43
C TRP A 35 16.94 1.31 9.96
N PHE A 36 18.16 1.31 9.43
CA PHE A 36 18.40 1.02 8.02
C PHE A 36 17.99 -0.40 7.60
N PRO A 37 18.24 -1.47 8.38
CA PRO A 37 17.77 -2.81 8.02
C PRO A 37 16.24 -2.90 7.94
N VAL A 38 15.52 -2.16 8.78
CA VAL A 38 14.05 -2.09 8.77
C VAL A 38 13.56 -1.41 7.49
N PHE A 39 14.18 -0.28 7.13
CA PHE A 39 13.91 0.44 5.90
C PHE A 39 14.11 -0.44 4.65
N ALA A 40 15.19 -1.23 4.62
CA ALA A 40 15.54 -2.09 3.50
C ALA A 40 14.71 -3.38 3.39
N ALA A 41 13.92 -3.73 4.40
CA ALA A 41 13.12 -4.96 4.41
C ALA A 41 11.83 -4.83 3.56
N MET A 42 11.13 -3.70 3.65
CA MET A 42 9.84 -3.51 2.97
C MET A 42 9.90 -3.67 1.45
N PRO A 43 10.88 -3.11 0.72
CA PRO A 43 10.96 -3.30 -0.73
C PRO A 43 11.08 -4.77 -1.15
N LYS A 44 11.77 -5.60 -0.36
CA LYS A 44 11.95 -7.04 -0.66
C LYS A 44 10.64 -7.82 -0.48
N MET A 45 9.91 -7.52 0.59
CA MET A 45 8.58 -8.09 0.84
C MET A 45 7.60 -7.73 -0.27
N LEU A 46 7.62 -6.47 -0.74
CA LEU A 46 6.77 -6.03 -1.84
C LEU A 46 7.15 -6.70 -3.17
N GLU A 47 8.45 -6.90 -3.42
CA GLU A 47 8.91 -7.62 -4.61
C GLU A 47 8.46 -9.10 -4.62
N GLU A 48 8.51 -9.78 -3.47
CA GLU A 48 7.97 -11.13 -3.32
C GLU A 48 6.49 -11.18 -3.65
N LEU A 49 5.68 -10.30 -3.06
CA LEU A 49 4.24 -10.21 -3.32
C LEU A 49 3.92 -9.91 -4.78
N MET A 50 4.63 -8.97 -5.41
CA MET A 50 4.40 -8.61 -6.81
C MET A 50 4.78 -9.72 -7.81
N ARG A 51 5.63 -10.68 -7.41
CA ARG A 51 5.99 -11.83 -8.26
C ARG A 51 4.95 -12.94 -8.22
N ASP A 52 4.09 -12.96 -7.20
CA ASP A 52 2.98 -13.89 -7.08
C ASP A 52 1.64 -13.19 -7.32
N PRO A 53 1.03 -13.36 -8.51
CA PRO A 53 -0.29 -12.80 -8.80
C PRO A 53 -1.39 -13.30 -7.86
N ALA A 54 -1.21 -14.45 -7.21
CA ALA A 54 -2.18 -15.01 -6.26
C ALA A 54 -2.03 -14.46 -4.83
N SER A 55 -1.00 -13.63 -4.57
CA SER A 55 -0.75 -13.07 -3.24
C SER A 55 -1.89 -12.16 -2.75
N GLY A 56 -2.66 -11.57 -3.67
CA GLY A 56 -3.73 -10.62 -3.36
C GLY A 56 -3.26 -9.18 -3.21
N LEU A 57 -1.96 -8.89 -3.37
CA LEU A 57 -1.47 -7.51 -3.47
C LEU A 57 -1.81 -6.94 -4.86
N LEU A 58 -2.67 -5.93 -4.91
CA LEU A 58 -3.06 -5.22 -6.13
C LEU A 58 -1.97 -4.21 -6.53
N GLY A 59 -1.33 -3.59 -5.55
CA GLY A 59 -0.21 -2.71 -5.78
C GLY A 59 0.16 -1.89 -4.56
N TYR A 60 1.17 -1.04 -4.69
CA TYR A 60 1.66 -0.24 -3.57
C TYR A 60 2.24 1.10 -4.00
N ARG A 61 2.42 1.98 -3.02
CA ARG A 61 3.14 3.24 -3.15
C ARG A 61 4.08 3.43 -1.96
N LEU A 62 5.35 3.63 -2.27
CA LEU A 62 6.35 4.05 -1.28
C LEU A 62 6.46 5.58 -1.31
N VAL A 63 6.41 6.19 -0.13
CA VAL A 63 6.51 7.63 0.08
C VAL A 63 7.51 7.89 1.19
N ILE A 64 8.36 8.90 1.04
CA ILE A 64 9.22 9.39 2.12
C ILE A 64 8.76 10.82 2.43
N GLY A 65 8.25 11.03 3.65
CA GLY A 65 7.73 12.32 4.10
C GLY A 65 8.32 12.75 5.44
N ARG A 66 7.77 13.82 6.02
CA ARG A 66 8.21 14.36 7.32
C ARG A 66 8.10 13.35 8.47
N GLY A 67 7.13 12.44 8.39
CA GLY A 67 6.91 11.36 9.36
C GLY A 67 7.80 10.11 9.13
N GLY A 68 8.70 10.16 8.14
CA GLY A 68 9.50 9.01 7.72
C GLY A 68 8.91 8.26 6.53
N PRO A 69 9.44 7.06 6.23
CA PRO A 69 8.97 6.20 5.16
C PRO A 69 7.57 5.64 5.44
N LEU A 70 6.71 5.71 4.43
CA LEU A 70 5.33 5.20 4.42
C LEU A 70 5.14 4.30 3.20
N CYS A 71 4.58 3.12 3.43
CA CYS A 71 4.09 2.23 2.40
C CYS A 71 2.57 2.18 2.45
N ILE A 72 1.92 2.53 1.34
CA ILE A 72 0.49 2.36 1.13
C ILE A 72 0.32 1.17 0.20
N GLN A 73 -0.44 0.18 0.61
CA GLN A 73 -0.69 -1.05 -0.13
C GLN A 73 -2.19 -1.19 -0.40
N TYR A 74 -2.52 -1.74 -1.57
CA TYR A 74 -3.88 -2.04 -1.99
C TYR A 74 -3.99 -3.55 -2.14
N TRP A 75 -4.99 -4.14 -1.50
CA TRP A 75 -5.18 -5.59 -1.41
C TRP A 75 -6.59 -5.98 -1.87
N SER A 76 -6.71 -7.16 -2.46
CA SER A 76 -7.99 -7.70 -2.94
C SER A 76 -8.89 -8.18 -1.80
N SER A 77 -8.34 -8.51 -0.62
CA SER A 77 -9.11 -8.83 0.58
C SER A 77 -8.25 -8.72 1.85
N ALA A 78 -8.92 -8.61 3.01
CA ALA A 78 -8.23 -8.61 4.30
C ALA A 78 -7.64 -9.99 4.64
N GLU A 79 -8.29 -11.05 4.18
CA GLU A 79 -7.83 -12.43 4.34
C GLU A 79 -6.46 -12.63 3.66
N ARG A 80 -6.33 -12.25 2.39
CA ARG A 80 -5.04 -12.35 1.65
C ARG A 80 -3.91 -11.56 2.32
N LEU A 81 -4.22 -10.36 2.82
CA LEU A 81 -3.27 -9.56 3.61
C LEU A 81 -2.80 -10.31 4.85
N TYR A 82 -3.71 -10.93 5.60
CA TYR A 82 -3.39 -11.64 6.84
C TYR A 82 -2.75 -13.01 6.61
N ASP A 83 -3.09 -13.69 5.52
CA ASP A 83 -2.41 -14.90 5.08
C ASP A 83 -0.92 -14.60 4.89
N TYR A 84 -0.60 -13.55 4.13
CA TYR A 84 0.80 -13.15 3.96
C TYR A 84 1.46 -12.70 5.27
N ALA A 85 0.76 -11.92 6.10
CA ALA A 85 1.29 -11.46 7.37
C ALA A 85 1.63 -12.63 8.33
N SER A 86 0.89 -13.73 8.21
CA SER A 86 1.06 -14.94 9.01
C SER A 86 1.79 -16.07 8.28
N ASP A 87 2.22 -15.88 7.04
CA ASP A 87 2.96 -16.89 6.30
C ASP A 87 4.30 -17.20 6.97
N ARG A 88 4.61 -18.51 7.08
CA ARG A 88 5.83 -19.03 7.68
C ARG A 88 7.00 -19.02 6.70
N GLU A 89 6.71 -19.11 5.40
CA GLU A 89 7.72 -19.21 4.35
C GLU A 89 8.02 -17.84 3.72
N GLY A 90 7.06 -16.91 3.72
CA GLY A 90 7.22 -15.54 3.23
C GLY A 90 8.16 -14.65 4.05
N LEU A 91 8.60 -13.55 3.44
CA LEU A 91 9.60 -12.64 4.00
C LEU A 91 9.11 -11.81 5.19
N HIS A 92 7.80 -11.71 5.40
CA HIS A 92 7.24 -10.90 6.49
C HIS A 92 7.68 -11.38 7.88
N ARG A 93 7.50 -12.67 8.19
CA ARG A 93 7.87 -13.23 9.49
C ARG A 93 9.34 -13.02 9.87
N PRO A 94 10.34 -13.38 9.04
CA PRO A 94 11.73 -13.16 9.38
C PRO A 94 12.09 -11.66 9.51
N ALA A 95 11.50 -10.79 8.68
CA ALA A 95 11.66 -9.34 8.79
C ALA A 95 11.12 -8.80 10.12
N TRP A 96 9.92 -9.22 10.52
CA TRP A 96 9.30 -8.84 11.79
C TRP A 96 10.11 -9.34 13.00
N ALA A 97 10.60 -10.58 12.93
CA ALA A 97 11.48 -11.12 13.96
C ALA A 97 12.80 -10.33 14.08
N ALA A 98 13.40 -9.92 12.95
CA ALA A 98 14.60 -9.10 12.92
C ALA A 98 14.35 -7.70 13.51
N PHE A 99 13.24 -7.05 13.15
CA PHE A 99 12.80 -5.79 13.73
C PHE A 99 12.67 -5.90 15.26
N ASN A 100 11.93 -6.88 15.75
CA ASN A 100 11.72 -7.07 17.19
C ASN A 100 13.03 -7.29 17.95
N ARG A 101 13.98 -8.06 17.40
CA ARG A 101 15.31 -8.22 17.99
C ARG A 101 16.08 -6.89 18.03
N GLY A 102 16.01 -6.09 16.96
CA GLY A 102 16.62 -4.77 16.89
C GLY A 102 16.04 -3.78 17.89
N ALA A 103 14.70 -3.71 17.95
CA ALA A 103 13.97 -2.83 18.86
C ALA A 103 14.26 -3.14 20.34
N LYS A 104 14.44 -4.42 20.69
CA LYS A 104 14.89 -4.82 22.05
C LYS A 104 16.31 -4.37 22.38
N LYS A 105 17.23 -4.43 21.41
CA LYS A 105 18.63 -4.02 21.61
C LYS A 105 18.79 -2.50 21.75
N VAL A 106 17.98 -1.73 21.02
CA VAL A 106 17.99 -0.27 21.08
C VAL A 106 16.56 0.25 21.19
N PRO A 107 15.98 0.22 22.41
CA PRO A 107 14.61 0.66 22.64
C PRO A 107 14.38 2.07 22.12
N GLY A 108 13.29 2.24 21.37
CA GLY A 108 12.84 3.54 20.88
C GLY A 108 13.65 4.12 19.72
N ALA A 109 14.71 3.48 19.20
CA ALA A 109 15.46 4.05 18.06
C ALA A 109 14.65 4.10 16.75
N VAL A 110 13.79 3.10 16.53
CA VAL A 110 12.92 2.96 15.37
C VAL A 110 11.56 2.41 15.82
N GLY A 111 10.48 2.94 15.24
CA GLY A 111 9.11 2.49 15.45
C GLY A 111 8.47 2.05 14.14
N ILE A 112 7.45 1.21 14.23
CA ILE A 112 6.58 0.83 13.13
C ILE A 112 5.14 1.01 13.61
N TRP A 113 4.29 1.54 12.75
CA TRP A 113 2.84 1.58 12.94
C TRP A 113 2.16 1.08 11.67
N HIS A 114 0.94 0.57 11.79
CA HIS A 114 0.15 0.19 10.63
C HIS A 114 -1.35 0.37 10.87
N GLU A 115 -2.09 0.55 9.79
CA GLU A 115 -3.54 0.71 9.75
C GLU A 115 -4.11 -0.12 8.60
N THR A 116 -5.20 -0.85 8.86
CA THR A 116 -5.92 -1.66 7.86
C THR A 116 -7.31 -1.10 7.67
N TYR A 117 -7.65 -0.72 6.44
CA TYR A 117 -8.95 -0.19 6.06
C TYR A 117 -9.64 -1.14 5.09
N VAL A 118 -10.71 -1.80 5.52
CA VAL A 118 -11.63 -2.51 4.63
C VAL A 118 -12.62 -1.49 4.08
N VAL A 119 -12.51 -1.15 2.80
CA VAL A 119 -13.23 0.00 2.23
C VAL A 119 -14.49 -0.44 1.51
N ALA A 120 -15.65 0.07 1.96
CA ALA A 120 -16.93 -0.21 1.32
C ALA A 120 -17.11 0.58 0.01
N GLN A 121 -16.57 1.81 -0.04
CA GLN A 121 -16.64 2.72 -1.20
C GLN A 121 -15.35 3.53 -1.25
N VAL A 122 -14.86 3.80 -2.46
CA VAL A 122 -13.68 4.62 -2.70
C VAL A 122 -13.85 5.40 -4.00
N GLU A 123 -13.25 6.59 -4.08
CA GLU A 123 -13.20 7.37 -5.31
C GLU A 123 -11.76 7.83 -5.58
N SER A 124 -11.40 7.96 -6.85
CA SER A 124 -10.13 8.57 -7.23
C SER A 124 -10.31 9.47 -8.45
N VAL A 125 -9.41 10.44 -8.57
CA VAL A 125 -9.29 11.27 -9.77
C VAL A 125 -7.83 11.63 -9.98
N SER A 126 -7.38 11.60 -11.22
CA SER A 126 -6.09 12.10 -11.66
C SER A 126 -6.27 12.99 -12.88
N VAL A 127 -5.53 14.09 -12.95
CA VAL A 127 -5.58 15.06 -14.05
C VAL A 127 -4.15 15.35 -14.49
N ASP A 128 -3.86 15.13 -15.77
CA ASP A 128 -2.59 15.49 -16.42
C ASP A 128 -1.34 15.06 -15.62
N THR A 129 -1.35 13.82 -15.13
CA THR A 129 -0.32 13.28 -14.23
C THR A 129 0.02 11.84 -14.59
N PRO A 130 1.23 11.33 -14.26
CA PRO A 130 1.49 9.90 -14.32
C PRO A 130 0.51 9.11 -13.46
N ILE A 131 0.12 7.92 -13.92
CA ILE A 131 -0.76 7.01 -13.16
C ILE A 131 -0.11 6.68 -11.82
N ALA A 132 -0.86 6.87 -10.73
CA ALA A 132 -0.39 6.68 -9.37
C ALA A 132 -1.54 6.28 -8.43
N GLY A 133 -1.19 5.80 -7.23
CA GLY A 133 -2.18 5.44 -6.21
C GLY A 133 -3.05 4.28 -6.65
N LEU A 134 -4.34 4.32 -6.28
CA LEU A 134 -5.29 3.25 -6.55
C LEU A 134 -5.39 2.91 -8.05
N SER A 135 -5.38 3.90 -8.94
CA SER A 135 -5.43 3.67 -10.40
C SER A 135 -4.18 2.98 -10.96
N ALA A 136 -3.05 3.00 -10.24
CA ALA A 136 -1.85 2.23 -10.60
C ALA A 136 -1.88 0.80 -10.06
N ALA A 137 -2.60 0.59 -8.95
CA ALA A 137 -2.77 -0.72 -8.34
C ALA A 137 -3.94 -1.51 -8.96
N THR A 138 -4.78 -0.85 -9.75
CA THR A 138 -5.94 -1.44 -10.41
C THR A 138 -5.89 -1.05 -11.89
N GLU A 139 -7.01 -0.76 -12.52
CA GLU A 139 -7.05 -0.23 -13.87
C GLU A 139 -7.23 1.30 -13.86
N SER A 140 -6.57 2.01 -14.77
CA SER A 140 -6.80 3.45 -15.00
C SER A 140 -7.67 3.67 -16.24
N VAL A 141 -8.84 4.27 -16.04
CA VAL A 141 -9.81 4.58 -17.12
C VAL A 141 -10.12 6.07 -17.19
N GLU A 142 -10.61 6.55 -18.33
CA GLU A 142 -11.09 7.94 -18.46
C GLU A 142 -12.37 8.17 -17.66
N LEU A 143 -12.59 9.41 -17.20
CA LEU A 143 -13.87 9.76 -16.59
C LEU A 143 -14.97 9.76 -17.67
N GLY A 144 -16.00 8.93 -17.47
CA GLY A 144 -17.20 8.89 -18.29
C GLY A 144 -18.27 9.90 -17.85
N ARG A 145 -19.40 9.91 -18.58
CA ARG A 145 -20.56 10.75 -18.24
C ARG A 145 -21.08 10.41 -16.83
N GLY A 146 -21.43 11.44 -16.06
CA GLY A 146 -21.95 11.29 -14.71
C GLY A 146 -20.88 10.92 -13.66
N GLN A 147 -19.61 11.23 -13.92
CA GLN A 147 -18.50 11.04 -12.97
C GLN A 147 -17.81 12.36 -12.60
N ASP A 148 -18.51 13.48 -12.81
CA ASP A 148 -17.94 14.82 -12.70
C ASP A 148 -17.61 15.20 -11.26
N SER A 149 -18.49 14.87 -10.32
CA SER A 149 -18.26 15.12 -8.90
C SER A 149 -17.65 13.92 -8.18
N ALA A 150 -16.94 14.16 -7.08
CA ALA A 150 -16.45 13.11 -6.19
C ALA A 150 -17.58 12.21 -5.66
N ARG A 151 -18.75 12.81 -5.37
CA ARG A 151 -19.93 12.08 -4.90
C ARG A 151 -20.46 11.11 -5.95
N ASP A 152 -20.46 11.49 -7.23
CA ASP A 152 -20.94 10.61 -8.30
C ASP A 152 -20.00 9.43 -8.54
N ARG A 153 -18.68 9.64 -8.39
CA ARG A 153 -17.70 8.55 -8.44
C ARG A 153 -17.85 7.60 -7.26
N LEU A 154 -18.01 8.12 -6.04
CA LEU A 154 -18.12 7.32 -4.82
C LEU A 154 -19.39 6.44 -4.77
N ARG A 155 -20.48 6.89 -5.41
CA ARG A 155 -21.76 6.16 -5.46
C ARG A 155 -21.68 4.83 -6.23
N ARG A 156 -20.66 4.64 -7.07
CA ARG A 156 -20.44 3.36 -7.76
C ARG A 156 -19.94 2.36 -6.73
N ARG A 157 -20.83 1.48 -6.28
CA ARG A 157 -20.47 0.35 -5.42
C ARG A 157 -19.70 -0.68 -6.24
N PHE A 158 -18.72 -1.32 -5.62
CA PHE A 158 -18.26 -2.63 -6.09
C PHE A 158 -19.48 -3.56 -6.11
N PRO A 159 -19.76 -4.28 -7.21
CA PRO A 159 -20.73 -5.36 -7.14
C PRO A 159 -20.25 -6.31 -6.04
N THR A 160 -21.07 -6.49 -5.00
CA THR A 160 -20.78 -7.45 -3.94
C THR A 160 -20.73 -8.83 -4.60
N GLN A 161 -19.62 -9.57 -4.48
CA GLN A 161 -19.63 -10.97 -4.86
C GLN A 161 -20.61 -11.68 -3.91
N ALA A 162 -21.63 -12.32 -4.50
CA ALA A 162 -22.65 -13.06 -3.78
C ALA A 162 -22.10 -14.36 -3.20
#